data_AF-A0A949G8J6-F1
#
_entry.id   AF-A0A949G8J6-F1
#
_cell.length_a   1.000
_cell.length_b   1.000
_cell.length_c   1.000
_cell.angle_alpha   90.00
_cell.angle_beta   90.00
_cell.angle_gamma   90.00
#
_symmetry.space_group_name_H-M   'P 1'
#
loop_
_entity.id
_entity.type
_entity.pdbx_description
1 polymer ?
#
loop_
_entity_poly.entity_id
_entity_poly.type
_entity_poly.pdbx_seq_one_letter_code
_entity_poly.pdbx_strand_id
1 'polypeptide(L)'
;SYQAAQRQFNGSLGNTAMSSEIDEILSFDAQALLENGSAVLFDNRILMTVSPVNSQYGVWHRGLVVIDLNLVSGLRGKAAPCWEGVWSGLRILKILKGWVNGIERCFIYSLNDDNQIDLWEIIPGERFDEGNAPINWTIDTRSYNCGDNDGFKRLETARLILSSLSGTLNGTIKFRSDESSCWNLWQTIAPCAKNADCGPFACTGPITYRDQVRVPVKLNMPPDTFDPILGRKIRTGYEFQLRLELSGYANLRQLRIYALDEPESLSPERNAP
;
A
#
# COMPACT_ATOMS: atom_id res chain seq x y z
N SER A 1 -33.39 13.08 33.29
CA SER A 1 -32.67 12.09 34.12
C SER A 1 -31.19 12.15 33.77
N TYR A 2 -30.34 12.10 34.79
CA TYR A 2 -28.92 12.46 34.83
C TYR A 2 -27.95 11.55 34.02
N GLN A 3 -28.44 10.71 33.11
CA GLN A 3 -27.65 9.65 32.45
C GLN A 3 -26.81 10.11 31.25
N ALA A 4 -27.11 11.27 30.64
CA ALA A 4 -26.23 11.87 29.63
C ALA A 4 -24.98 12.54 30.24
N ALA A 5 -25.02 12.86 31.54
CA ALA A 5 -23.93 13.52 32.27
C ALA A 5 -22.94 12.53 32.91
N GLN A 6 -23.38 11.31 33.20
CA GLN A 6 -22.52 10.19 33.62
C GLN A 6 -22.46 9.17 32.48
N ARG A 7 -21.59 9.42 31.51
CA ARG A 7 -21.28 8.46 30.43
C ARG A 7 -20.54 7.25 31.04
N GLN A 8 -21.27 6.33 31.66
CA GLN A 8 -20.73 5.06 32.14
C GLN A 8 -20.50 4.15 30.93
N PHE A 9 -19.23 3.89 30.60
CA PHE A 9 -18.87 2.95 29.55
C PHE A 9 -19.19 1.52 30.00
N ASN A 10 -20.21 0.90 29.41
CA ASN A 10 -20.43 -0.54 29.54
C ASN A 10 -19.46 -1.27 28.59
N GLY A 11 -18.21 -1.48 29.02
CA GLY A 11 -17.29 -2.42 28.37
C GLY A 11 -16.03 -1.87 27.67
N SER A 12 -15.77 -0.55 27.66
CA SER A 12 -14.46 -0.01 27.25
C SER A 12 -14.14 1.30 27.95
N LEU A 13 -13.06 1.36 28.72
CA LEU A 13 -12.64 2.56 29.47
C LEU A 13 -12.04 3.68 28.59
N GLY A 14 -12.19 3.59 27.27
CA GLY A 14 -11.65 4.56 26.33
C GLY A 14 -12.29 4.42 24.94
N ASN A 15 -12.06 5.43 24.11
CA ASN A 15 -12.25 5.30 22.67
C ASN A 15 -11.17 4.36 22.15
N THR A 16 -11.55 3.28 21.45
CA THR A 16 -10.59 2.48 20.69
C THR A 16 -9.91 3.40 19.68
N ALA A 17 -8.59 3.54 19.76
CA ALA A 17 -7.84 4.33 18.81
C ALA A 17 -8.08 3.77 17.39
N MET A 18 -8.17 4.68 16.42
CA MET A 18 -8.00 4.30 15.02
C MET A 18 -6.57 3.74 14.87
N SER A 19 -6.36 2.79 13.96
CA SER A 19 -5.05 2.13 13.78
C SER A 19 -3.90 3.14 13.65
N SER A 20 -2.68 2.79 14.05
CA SER A 20 -1.51 3.71 14.05
C SER A 20 -0.69 3.68 12.75
N GLU A 21 -1.15 2.96 11.73
CA GLU A 21 -0.38 2.69 10.48
C GLU A 21 0.01 3.96 9.69
N ILE A 22 -0.71 5.08 9.89
CA ILE A 22 -0.47 6.34 9.15
C ILE A 22 0.07 7.46 10.06
N ASP A 23 0.31 7.17 11.34
CA ASP A 23 0.83 8.18 12.29
C ASP A 23 2.21 8.71 11.86
N GLU A 24 3.02 7.85 11.24
CA GLU A 24 4.31 8.24 10.67
C GLU A 24 4.19 9.31 9.59
N ILE A 25 3.05 9.44 8.91
CA ILE A 25 2.85 10.46 7.86
C ILE A 25 2.20 11.70 8.48
N LEU A 26 1.16 11.51 9.29
CA LEU A 26 0.43 12.62 9.92
C LEU A 26 1.29 13.41 10.91
N SER A 27 2.27 12.77 11.56
CA SER A 27 3.17 13.43 12.52
C SER A 27 4.10 14.47 11.89
N PHE A 28 4.32 14.42 10.57
CA PHE A 28 5.13 15.40 9.85
C PHE A 28 4.33 16.56 9.26
N ASP A 29 3.01 16.62 9.49
CA ASP A 29 2.21 17.72 8.99
C ASP A 29 2.53 19.03 9.71
N ALA A 30 2.82 20.07 8.92
CA ALA A 30 3.09 21.39 9.45
C ALA A 30 1.80 22.00 10.03
N GLN A 31 1.75 22.13 11.36
CA GLN A 31 0.57 22.61 12.08
C GLN A 31 0.01 23.94 11.55
N ALA A 32 0.90 24.84 11.11
CA ALA A 32 0.55 26.15 10.55
C ALA A 32 -0.22 26.09 9.22
N LEU A 33 -0.19 24.96 8.52
CA LEU A 33 -0.83 24.77 7.21
C LEU A 33 -2.07 23.86 7.27
N LEU A 34 -2.45 23.37 8.46
CA LEU A 34 -3.59 22.47 8.63
C LEU A 34 -4.93 23.13 8.27
N GLU A 35 -5.03 24.45 8.35
CA GLU A 35 -6.22 25.19 7.93
C GLU A 35 -6.52 25.07 6.43
N ASN A 36 -5.51 24.72 5.62
CA ASN A 36 -5.66 24.48 4.19
C ASN A 36 -6.07 23.03 3.87
N GLY A 37 -6.22 22.17 4.89
CA GLY A 37 -6.65 20.80 4.73
C GLY A 37 -8.05 20.69 4.10
N SER A 38 -8.23 19.66 3.28
CA SER A 38 -9.50 19.36 2.61
C SER A 38 -9.85 17.90 2.81
N ALA A 39 -11.13 17.63 3.07
CA ALA A 39 -11.61 16.27 3.28
C ALA A 39 -12.99 16.05 2.65
N VAL A 40 -13.23 14.84 2.15
CA VAL A 40 -14.53 14.42 1.63
C VAL A 40 -14.84 12.98 2.05
N LEU A 41 -16.12 12.67 2.17
CA LEU A 41 -16.62 11.30 2.30
C LEU A 41 -17.16 10.86 0.93
N PHE A 42 -16.53 9.90 0.27
CA PHE A 42 -16.91 9.42 -1.06
C PHE A 42 -16.65 7.92 -1.19
N ASP A 43 -17.57 7.17 -1.79
CA ASP A 43 -17.44 5.70 -1.98
C ASP A 43 -17.07 4.93 -0.70
N ASN A 44 -17.79 5.20 0.40
CA ASN A 44 -17.52 4.67 1.74
C ASN A 44 -16.09 4.92 2.27
N ARG A 45 -15.39 5.92 1.72
CA ARG A 45 -14.06 6.32 2.17
C ARG A 45 -14.03 7.76 2.62
N ILE A 46 -13.27 8.03 3.68
CA ILE A 46 -12.88 9.39 4.00
C ILE A 46 -11.53 9.64 3.34
N LEU A 47 -11.49 10.65 2.48
CA LEU A 47 -10.30 11.11 1.78
C LEU A 47 -9.88 12.45 2.41
N MET A 48 -8.65 12.55 2.89
CA MET A 48 -8.14 13.74 3.57
C MET A 48 -6.77 14.11 3.03
N THR A 49 -6.55 15.38 2.71
CA THR A 49 -5.23 15.86 2.28
C THR A 49 -4.20 15.81 3.40
N VAL A 50 -2.95 15.48 3.05
CA VAL A 50 -1.84 15.34 4.02
C VAL A 50 -0.53 15.90 3.46
N SER A 51 0.42 16.21 4.34
CA SER A 51 1.75 16.73 4.02
C SER A 51 1.69 18.01 3.20
N PRO A 52 1.18 19.11 3.78
CA PRO A 52 1.05 20.39 3.10
C PRO A 52 2.41 21.02 2.78
N VAL A 53 2.48 21.69 1.64
CA VAL A 53 3.65 22.41 1.12
C VAL A 53 3.21 23.80 0.70
N ASN A 54 3.82 24.83 1.28
CA ASN A 54 3.60 26.20 0.88
C ASN A 54 4.37 26.52 -0.41
N SER A 55 3.70 27.13 -1.38
CA SER A 55 4.28 27.50 -2.67
C SER A 55 3.74 28.84 -3.17
N GLN A 56 4.35 29.39 -4.22
CA GLN A 56 3.88 30.62 -4.86
C GLN A 56 2.48 30.49 -5.51
N TYR A 57 1.98 29.27 -5.69
CA TYR A 57 0.67 28.95 -6.27
C TYR A 57 -0.37 28.59 -5.20
N GLY A 58 -0.08 28.83 -3.93
CA GLY A 58 -0.88 28.43 -2.79
C GLY A 58 -0.32 27.18 -2.09
N VAL A 59 -1.10 26.69 -1.12
CA VAL A 59 -0.75 25.48 -0.36
C VAL A 59 -1.30 24.26 -1.08
N TRP A 60 -0.41 23.34 -1.43
CA TRP A 60 -0.77 22.04 -2.00
C TRP A 60 -0.29 20.91 -1.09
N HIS A 61 -0.82 19.71 -1.28
CA HIS A 61 -0.62 18.55 -0.41
C HIS A 61 0.01 17.40 -1.21
N ARG A 62 0.93 16.66 -0.60
CA ARG A 62 1.65 15.56 -1.30
C ARG A 62 0.81 14.31 -1.53
N GLY A 63 -0.34 14.21 -0.88
CA GLY A 63 -1.24 13.09 -1.07
C GLY A 63 -2.53 13.21 -0.29
N LEU A 64 -3.29 12.11 -0.33
CA LEU A 64 -4.49 11.89 0.48
C LEU A 64 -4.24 10.71 1.40
N VAL A 65 -4.58 10.83 2.67
CA VAL A 65 -4.81 9.67 3.52
C VAL A 65 -6.24 9.18 3.30
N VAL A 66 -6.40 7.86 3.21
CA VAL A 66 -7.67 7.20 2.92
C VAL A 66 -8.08 6.30 4.07
N ILE A 67 -9.32 6.46 4.54
CA ILE A 67 -9.95 5.62 5.55
C ILE A 67 -11.10 4.85 4.91
N ASP A 68 -11.07 3.53 5.00
CA ASP A 68 -12.18 2.66 4.60
C ASP A 68 -13.20 2.52 5.74
N LEU A 69 -14.47 2.83 5.45
CA LEU A 69 -15.60 2.71 6.37
C LEU A 69 -16.42 1.43 6.17
N ASN A 70 -16.07 0.54 5.24
CA ASN A 70 -16.79 -0.71 5.01
C ASN A 70 -16.81 -1.62 6.26
N LEU A 71 -15.80 -1.52 7.12
CA LEU A 71 -15.76 -2.26 8.39
C LEU A 71 -16.78 -1.74 9.41
N VAL A 72 -17.15 -0.46 9.31
CA VAL A 72 -18.07 0.22 10.25
C VAL A 72 -19.54 -0.04 9.86
N SER A 73 -19.81 -0.40 8.60
CA SER A 73 -21.16 -0.58 8.05
C SER A 73 -21.77 -1.97 8.28
N GLY A 74 -21.09 -2.87 9.01
CA GLY A 74 -21.53 -4.25 9.23
C GLY A 74 -22.58 -4.43 10.34
N LEU A 75 -23.52 -5.36 10.13
CA LEU A 75 -24.54 -5.76 11.13
C LEU A 75 -23.98 -6.56 12.33
N ARG A 76 -22.71 -7.00 12.27
CA ARG A 76 -22.10 -7.92 13.26
C ARG A 76 -21.38 -7.23 14.43
N GLY A 77 -21.39 -5.90 14.49
CA GLY A 77 -20.78 -5.12 15.57
C GLY A 77 -20.01 -3.91 15.03
N LYS A 78 -19.75 -2.92 15.90
CA LYS A 78 -18.91 -1.76 15.55
C LYS A 78 -17.44 -2.20 15.49
N ALA A 79 -16.89 -2.35 14.29
CA ALA A 79 -15.45 -2.37 14.10
C ALA A 79 -14.95 -0.93 13.91
N ALA A 80 -13.70 -0.65 14.30
CA ALA A 80 -13.08 0.63 13.97
C ALA A 80 -12.89 0.71 12.43
N PRO A 81 -13.01 1.90 11.83
CA PRO A 81 -12.60 2.09 10.45
C PRO A 81 -11.09 1.78 10.30
N CYS A 82 -10.67 1.40 9.09
CA CYS A 82 -9.28 1.03 8.82
C CYS A 82 -8.64 2.01 7.85
N TRP A 83 -7.36 2.33 8.06
CA TRP A 83 -6.58 3.02 7.04
C TRP A 83 -6.40 2.13 5.82
N GLU A 84 -6.62 2.69 4.65
CA GLU A 84 -6.34 2.05 3.35
C GLU A 84 -4.95 2.44 2.82
N GLY A 85 -4.35 3.47 3.41
CA GLY A 85 -3.01 3.95 3.06
C GLY A 85 -3.02 5.41 2.65
N VAL A 86 -1.99 5.77 1.87
CA VAL A 86 -1.82 7.10 1.29
C VAL A 86 -1.83 7.02 -0.22
N TRP A 87 -2.69 7.82 -0.85
CA TRP A 87 -2.72 8.03 -2.28
C TRP A 87 -1.83 9.23 -2.61
N SER A 88 -0.80 9.01 -3.41
CA SER A 88 0.19 10.02 -3.78
C SER A 88 0.32 10.11 -5.30
N GLY A 89 1.21 10.97 -5.80
CA GLY A 89 1.46 11.16 -7.24
C GLY A 89 0.85 12.43 -7.82
N LEU A 90 -0.04 13.11 -7.09
CA LEU A 90 -0.59 14.42 -7.45
C LEU A 90 -0.18 15.49 -6.42
N ARG A 91 0.00 16.73 -6.86
CA ARG A 91 0.16 17.89 -5.97
C ARG A 91 -1.21 18.48 -5.69
N ILE A 92 -1.86 18.06 -4.61
CA ILE A 92 -3.29 18.26 -4.40
C ILE A 92 -3.58 19.63 -3.76
N LEU A 93 -4.30 20.49 -4.47
CA LEU A 93 -4.76 21.78 -3.95
C LEU A 93 -6.03 21.60 -3.12
N LYS A 94 -7.01 20.86 -3.64
CA LYS A 94 -8.29 20.66 -2.98
C LYS A 94 -9.00 19.41 -3.47
N ILE A 95 -9.76 18.78 -2.59
CA ILE A 95 -10.67 17.68 -2.94
C ILE A 95 -12.11 18.11 -2.68
N LEU A 96 -12.99 17.85 -3.64
CA LEU A 96 -14.38 18.28 -3.61
C LEU A 96 -15.26 17.13 -4.08
N LYS A 97 -16.45 17.03 -3.50
CA LYS A 97 -17.49 16.13 -4.00
C LYS A 97 -18.76 16.90 -4.29
N GLY A 98 -19.56 16.40 -5.22
CA GLY A 98 -20.81 17.04 -5.62
C GLY A 98 -21.69 16.12 -6.44
N TRP A 99 -22.91 16.58 -6.68
CA TRP A 99 -23.88 15.86 -7.50
C TRP A 99 -23.85 16.43 -8.92
N VAL A 100 -23.59 15.57 -9.90
CA VAL A 100 -23.60 15.92 -11.33
C VAL A 100 -24.54 14.95 -12.03
N ASN A 101 -25.60 15.46 -12.65
CA ASN A 101 -26.64 14.65 -13.31
C ASN A 101 -27.22 13.56 -12.41
N GLY A 102 -27.38 13.85 -11.11
CA GLY A 102 -27.93 12.90 -10.12
C GLY A 102 -26.96 11.81 -9.65
N ILE A 103 -25.68 11.90 -10.00
CA ILE A 103 -24.63 10.97 -9.54
C ILE A 103 -23.66 11.74 -8.65
N GLU A 104 -23.34 11.20 -7.47
CA GLU A 104 -22.27 11.74 -6.63
C GLU A 104 -20.93 11.48 -7.30
N ARG A 105 -20.13 12.53 -7.47
CA ARG A 105 -18.79 12.50 -8.08
C ARG A 105 -17.79 13.18 -7.18
N CYS A 106 -16.53 12.76 -7.28
CA CYS A 106 -15.42 13.30 -6.51
C CYS A 106 -14.33 13.81 -7.44
N PHE A 107 -13.89 15.03 -7.19
CA PHE A 107 -12.92 15.75 -8.01
C PHE A 107 -11.74 16.22 -7.16
N ILE A 108 -10.56 16.15 -7.76
CA ILE A 108 -9.31 16.64 -7.19
C ILE A 108 -8.79 17.76 -8.08
N TYR A 109 -8.61 18.94 -7.50
CA TYR A 109 -7.82 20.01 -8.10
C TYR A 109 -6.36 19.77 -7.74
N SER A 110 -5.51 19.66 -8.75
CA SER A 110 -4.07 19.43 -8.58
C SER A 110 -3.24 20.44 -9.35
N LEU A 111 -2.01 20.65 -8.91
CA LEU A 111 -1.02 21.45 -9.60
C LEU A 111 -0.10 20.50 -10.39
N ASN A 112 0.00 20.66 -11.70
CA ASN A 112 0.88 19.83 -12.51
C ASN A 112 2.34 20.32 -12.48
N ASP A 113 3.22 19.62 -13.21
CA ASP A 113 4.64 19.95 -13.23
C ASP A 113 4.94 21.31 -13.85
N ASP A 114 4.09 21.79 -14.76
CA ASP A 114 4.14 23.12 -15.38
C ASP A 114 3.48 24.22 -14.52
N ASN A 115 3.03 23.87 -13.31
CA ASN A 115 2.31 24.74 -12.38
C ASN A 115 0.96 25.26 -12.91
N GLN A 116 0.28 24.46 -13.72
CA GLN A 116 -1.10 24.69 -14.13
C GLN A 116 -2.06 23.84 -13.28
N ILE A 117 -3.32 24.28 -13.21
CA ILE A 117 -4.36 23.58 -12.45
C ILE A 117 -4.97 22.50 -13.35
N ASP A 118 -4.83 21.25 -12.92
CA ASP A 118 -5.48 20.09 -13.53
C ASP A 118 -6.66 19.63 -12.67
N LEU A 119 -7.67 19.07 -13.33
CA LEU A 119 -8.85 18.49 -12.69
C LEU A 119 -8.86 16.98 -12.91
N TRP A 120 -8.80 16.24 -11.81
CA TRP A 120 -8.91 14.78 -11.79
C TRP A 120 -10.26 14.36 -11.23
N GLU A 121 -10.85 13.28 -11.76
CA GLU A 121 -12.06 12.65 -11.23
C GLU A 121 -11.70 11.29 -10.63
N ILE A 122 -12.11 11.04 -9.39
CA ILE A 122 -12.01 9.70 -8.79
C ILE A 122 -13.22 8.90 -9.23
N ILE A 123 -12.98 7.85 -10.02
CA ILE A 123 -14.02 6.96 -10.55
C ILE A 123 -13.93 5.61 -9.82
N PRO A 124 -14.90 5.27 -8.95
CA PRO A 124 -14.90 3.98 -8.27
C PRO A 124 -14.92 2.80 -9.23
N GLY A 125 -14.05 1.82 -9.01
CA GLY A 125 -14.01 0.56 -9.75
C GLY A 125 -13.24 0.60 -11.08
N GLU A 126 -12.72 1.76 -11.47
CA GLU A 126 -11.76 1.84 -12.58
C GLU A 126 -10.43 1.18 -12.21
N ARG A 127 -9.77 0.61 -13.23
CA ARG A 127 -8.58 -0.24 -13.05
C ARG A 127 -7.29 0.42 -13.51
N PHE A 128 -7.42 1.52 -14.23
CA PHE A 128 -6.36 2.24 -14.91
C PHE A 128 -6.60 3.73 -14.74
N ASP A 129 -5.52 4.48 -14.61
CA ASP A 129 -5.57 5.94 -14.71
C ASP A 129 -5.69 6.34 -16.20
N GLU A 130 -6.35 7.46 -16.48
CA GLU A 130 -6.46 8.02 -17.83
C GLU A 130 -6.92 7.00 -18.91
N GLY A 131 -7.73 6.01 -18.49
CA GLY A 131 -8.28 4.94 -19.33
C GLY A 131 -7.39 3.72 -19.53
N ASN A 132 -6.06 3.86 -19.63
CA ASN A 132 -5.14 2.75 -19.91
C ASN A 132 -3.81 2.79 -19.15
N ALA A 133 -3.51 3.84 -18.38
CA ALA A 133 -2.27 3.93 -17.62
C ALA A 133 -2.34 2.99 -16.38
N PRO A 134 -1.31 2.14 -16.16
CA PRO A 134 -1.30 1.24 -15.02
C PRO A 134 -1.11 2.02 -13.71
N ILE A 135 -1.96 1.74 -12.73
CA ILE A 135 -1.88 2.34 -11.39
C ILE A 135 -0.65 1.80 -10.67
N ASN A 136 0.16 2.69 -10.10
CA ASN A 136 1.31 2.33 -9.28
C ASN A 136 0.92 2.32 -7.81
N TRP A 137 1.25 1.25 -7.10
CA TRP A 137 0.96 1.11 -5.68
C TRP A 137 2.09 0.37 -4.98
N THR A 138 2.30 0.72 -3.72
CA THR A 138 3.34 0.13 -2.88
C THR A 138 2.75 -0.38 -1.58
N ILE A 139 3.22 -1.53 -1.11
CA ILE A 139 2.92 -2.03 0.22
C ILE A 139 4.22 -2.29 0.95
N ASP A 140 4.31 -1.72 2.14
CA ASP A 140 5.32 -2.07 3.13
C ASP A 140 4.67 -2.92 4.22
N THR A 141 5.24 -4.09 4.49
CA THR A 141 4.79 -4.91 5.61
C THR A 141 5.36 -4.34 6.91
N ARG A 142 4.81 -4.69 8.06
CA ARG A 142 5.57 -4.63 9.31
C ARG A 142 6.78 -5.57 9.27
N SER A 143 7.74 -5.34 10.16
CA SER A 143 8.80 -6.32 10.43
C SER A 143 8.17 -7.62 10.97
N TYR A 144 8.60 -8.76 10.44
CA TYR A 144 8.06 -10.07 10.80
C TYR A 144 9.17 -10.99 11.31
N ASN A 145 9.04 -11.40 12.56
CA ASN A 145 9.92 -12.32 13.30
C ASN A 145 9.66 -13.82 13.02
N CYS A 146 8.77 -14.15 12.07
CA CYS A 146 8.37 -15.54 11.82
C CYS A 146 7.84 -16.33 13.03
N GLY A 147 7.34 -15.63 14.06
CA GLY A 147 6.77 -16.23 15.26
C GLY A 147 7.78 -16.49 16.39
N ASP A 148 9.06 -16.13 16.21
CA ASP A 148 10.09 -16.31 17.22
C ASP A 148 11.10 -15.15 17.16
N ASN A 149 11.20 -14.41 18.26
CA ASN A 149 12.04 -13.21 18.36
C ASN A 149 13.53 -13.51 18.47
N ASP A 150 13.90 -14.66 19.04
CA ASP A 150 15.29 -14.93 19.43
C ASP A 150 16.01 -15.83 18.43
N GLY A 151 15.27 -16.58 17.61
CA GLY A 151 15.87 -17.43 16.59
C GLY A 151 16.43 -16.62 15.44
N PHE A 152 17.72 -16.81 15.18
CA PHE A 152 18.33 -16.36 13.95
C PHE A 152 17.79 -17.19 12.78
N LYS A 153 17.43 -16.52 11.68
CA LYS A 153 16.67 -17.12 10.59
C LYS A 153 17.27 -16.77 9.25
N ARG A 154 17.06 -17.67 8.29
CA ARG A 154 17.37 -17.50 6.88
C ARG A 154 16.10 -17.43 6.06
N LEU A 155 15.93 -16.33 5.34
CA LEU A 155 14.83 -16.11 4.41
C LEU A 155 14.98 -17.02 3.18
N GLU A 156 13.98 -17.87 2.92
CA GLU A 156 14.02 -18.87 1.86
C GLU A 156 13.14 -18.50 0.66
N THR A 157 11.88 -18.15 0.88
CA THR A 157 10.93 -17.87 -0.21
C THR A 157 9.74 -17.06 0.32
N ALA A 158 8.98 -16.45 -0.57
CA ALA A 158 7.66 -15.91 -0.25
C ALA A 158 6.64 -16.33 -1.31
N ARG A 159 5.37 -16.30 -0.94
CA ARG A 159 4.24 -16.54 -1.85
C ARG A 159 3.29 -15.36 -1.82
N LEU A 160 2.99 -14.85 -3.00
CA LEU A 160 2.01 -13.81 -3.24
C LEU A 160 0.75 -14.44 -3.82
N ILE A 161 -0.37 -14.29 -3.12
CA ILE A 161 -1.67 -14.76 -3.58
C ILE A 161 -2.43 -13.55 -4.11
N LEU A 162 -2.47 -13.44 -5.44
CA LEU A 162 -3.14 -12.36 -6.15
C LEU A 162 -4.49 -12.83 -6.70
N SER A 163 -5.48 -11.94 -6.69
CA SER A 163 -6.79 -12.14 -7.33
C SER A 163 -7.17 -10.93 -8.16
N SER A 164 -8.15 -11.07 -9.03
CA SER A 164 -8.63 -9.98 -9.90
C SER A 164 -7.50 -9.32 -10.70
N LEU A 165 -6.52 -10.12 -11.15
CA LEU A 165 -5.46 -9.62 -12.00
C LEU A 165 -6.06 -9.24 -13.36
N SER A 166 -5.85 -8.00 -13.78
CA SER A 166 -6.33 -7.46 -15.05
C SER A 166 -5.16 -6.87 -15.83
N GLY A 167 -4.87 -7.41 -17.02
CA GLY A 167 -3.72 -6.98 -17.83
C GLY A 167 -2.39 -7.53 -17.31
N THR A 168 -1.32 -6.76 -17.46
CA THR A 168 0.01 -7.14 -16.96
C THR A 168 0.30 -6.38 -15.68
N LEU A 169 0.59 -7.10 -14.60
CA LEU A 169 1.10 -6.51 -13.37
C LEU A 169 2.62 -6.62 -13.41
N ASN A 170 3.31 -5.49 -13.37
CA ASN A 170 4.76 -5.44 -13.22
C ASN A 170 5.09 -5.14 -11.77
N GLY A 171 6.07 -5.83 -11.21
CA GLY A 171 6.35 -5.72 -9.80
C GLY A 171 7.81 -5.89 -9.45
N THR A 172 8.28 -5.09 -8.51
CA THR A 172 9.57 -5.24 -7.87
C THR A 172 9.36 -5.55 -6.40
N ILE A 173 9.90 -6.68 -5.95
CA ILE A 173 9.80 -7.12 -4.57
C ILE A 173 11.15 -6.92 -3.92
N LYS A 174 11.16 -6.20 -2.80
CA LYS A 174 12.33 -5.89 -2.01
C LYS A 174 12.15 -6.41 -0.59
N PHE A 175 13.26 -6.61 0.10
CA PHE A 175 13.26 -7.01 1.50
C PHE A 175 14.40 -6.32 2.25
N ARG A 176 14.25 -6.24 3.56
CA ARG A 176 15.32 -5.89 4.49
C ARG A 176 15.24 -6.75 5.73
N SER A 177 16.38 -7.02 6.35
CA SER A 177 16.46 -7.71 7.63
C SER A 177 16.75 -6.73 8.76
N ASP A 178 16.21 -7.01 9.94
CA ASP A 178 16.48 -6.31 11.21
C ASP A 178 16.48 -4.78 11.08
N GLU A 179 15.45 -4.25 10.41
CA GLU A 179 15.23 -2.81 10.19
C GLU A 179 16.38 -2.08 9.49
N SER A 180 17.23 -2.81 8.73
CA SER A 180 18.31 -2.21 7.95
C SER A 180 17.82 -1.00 7.13
N SER A 181 18.65 0.03 7.02
CA SER A 181 18.29 1.26 6.32
C SER A 181 18.03 1.04 4.82
N CYS A 182 18.59 -0.02 4.25
CA CYS A 182 18.59 -0.27 2.82
C CYS A 182 17.65 -1.42 2.43
N TRP A 183 16.87 -1.20 1.38
CA TRP A 183 16.06 -2.24 0.74
C TRP A 183 16.89 -3.04 -0.27
N ASN A 184 16.89 -4.37 -0.13
CA ASN A 184 17.53 -5.28 -1.05
C ASN A 184 16.54 -5.79 -2.09
N LEU A 185 16.92 -5.78 -3.37
CA LEU A 185 16.11 -6.37 -4.43
C LEU A 185 16.02 -7.89 -4.24
N TRP A 186 14.82 -8.42 -4.11
CA TRP A 186 14.58 -9.86 -4.10
C TRP A 186 14.37 -10.36 -5.52
N GLN A 187 13.29 -9.91 -6.17
CA GLN A 187 12.86 -10.43 -7.45
C GLN A 187 11.94 -9.43 -8.15
N THR A 188 12.07 -9.33 -9.47
CA THR A 188 11.08 -8.69 -10.34
C THR A 188 10.09 -9.74 -10.85
N ILE A 189 8.80 -9.41 -10.82
CA ILE A 189 7.71 -10.26 -11.30
C ILE A 189 6.93 -9.53 -12.39
N ALA A 190 6.41 -10.29 -13.36
CA ALA A 190 5.53 -9.77 -14.40
C ALA A 190 4.36 -10.72 -14.68
N PRO A 191 3.53 -11.09 -13.67
CA PRO A 191 2.37 -11.93 -13.93
C PRO A 191 1.42 -11.20 -14.88
N CYS A 192 1.10 -11.84 -16.01
CA CYS A 192 0.13 -11.33 -16.96
C CYS A 192 -1.19 -12.11 -16.85
N ALA A 193 -2.32 -11.44 -17.05
CA ALA A 193 -3.60 -12.03 -17.37
C ALA A 193 -3.91 -11.66 -18.83
N LYS A 194 -3.51 -12.54 -19.76
CA LYS A 194 -3.84 -12.39 -21.18
C LYS A 194 -5.32 -12.72 -21.38
N ASN A 195 -6.01 -11.88 -22.15
CA ASN A 195 -7.45 -12.01 -22.44
C ASN A 195 -7.74 -12.45 -23.88
N ALA A 196 -6.72 -12.77 -24.68
CA ALA A 196 -6.89 -13.22 -26.07
C ALA A 196 -6.95 -14.75 -26.14
N ASP A 197 -8.13 -15.28 -26.47
CA ASP A 197 -8.38 -16.71 -26.76
C ASP A 197 -8.07 -17.05 -28.24
N CYS A 198 -6.94 -16.57 -28.78
CA CYS A 198 -6.69 -16.66 -30.22
C CYS A 198 -5.48 -17.57 -30.53
N GLY A 199 -5.76 -18.68 -31.20
CA GLY A 199 -4.78 -19.47 -31.96
C GLY A 199 -4.32 -18.76 -33.24
N PRO A 200 -3.66 -19.45 -34.19
CA PRO A 200 -2.82 -18.86 -35.24
C PRO A 200 -3.53 -18.03 -36.32
N PHE A 201 -4.83 -17.73 -36.20
CA PHE A 201 -5.59 -16.96 -37.19
C PHE A 201 -6.24 -15.74 -36.51
N ALA A 202 -5.70 -14.57 -36.82
CA ALA A 202 -6.22 -13.22 -36.60
C ALA A 202 -6.81 -12.90 -35.22
N CYS A 203 -5.99 -12.31 -34.34
CA CYS A 203 -6.45 -11.67 -33.12
C CYS A 203 -6.98 -10.26 -33.44
N THR A 204 -8.28 -10.09 -33.63
CA THR A 204 -8.91 -8.82 -33.23
C THR A 204 -8.87 -8.80 -31.71
N GLY A 205 -7.98 -7.98 -31.15
CA GLY A 205 -7.65 -7.99 -29.72
C GLY A 205 -8.87 -7.91 -28.79
N PRO A 206 -8.78 -8.43 -27.56
CA PRO A 206 -9.90 -8.45 -26.64
C PRO A 206 -10.37 -7.02 -26.33
N ILE A 207 -11.67 -6.77 -26.55
CA ILE A 207 -12.35 -5.48 -26.30
C ILE A 207 -12.51 -5.21 -24.79
N THR A 208 -12.34 -6.22 -23.93
CA THR A 208 -12.58 -6.11 -22.48
C THR A 208 -11.65 -7.03 -21.68
N TYR A 209 -11.04 -6.51 -20.62
CA TYR A 209 -10.20 -7.28 -19.72
C TYR A 209 -11.07 -8.06 -18.70
N ARG A 210 -10.85 -9.37 -18.56
CA ARG A 210 -11.54 -10.19 -17.54
C ARG A 210 -10.59 -10.52 -16.39
N ASP A 211 -11.14 -10.53 -15.19
CA ASP A 211 -10.41 -10.90 -13.98
C ASP A 211 -10.00 -12.37 -14.01
N GLN A 212 -8.74 -12.62 -13.70
CA GLN A 212 -8.24 -13.99 -13.53
C GLN A 212 -7.71 -14.19 -12.11
N VAL A 213 -8.01 -15.37 -11.55
CA VAL A 213 -7.35 -15.86 -10.34
C VAL A 213 -6.07 -16.57 -10.78
N ARG A 214 -4.93 -16.14 -10.26
CA ARG A 214 -3.64 -16.79 -10.54
C ARG A 214 -3.26 -17.74 -9.41
N VAL A 215 -2.54 -18.81 -9.78
CA VAL A 215 -1.80 -19.65 -8.84
C VAL A 215 -0.82 -18.75 -8.06
N PRO A 216 -0.57 -19.00 -6.76
CA PRO A 216 0.31 -18.14 -5.98
C PRO A 216 1.66 -17.93 -6.66
N VAL A 217 2.07 -16.67 -6.82
CA VAL A 217 3.39 -16.33 -7.35
C VAL A 217 4.39 -16.68 -6.27
N LYS A 218 5.14 -17.76 -6.48
CA LYS A 218 6.23 -18.19 -5.61
C LYS A 218 7.49 -17.43 -6.00
N LEU A 219 8.13 -16.79 -5.04
CA LEU A 219 9.41 -16.13 -5.22
C LEU A 219 10.55 -17.15 -5.15
N ASN A 220 11.61 -16.86 -5.88
CA ASN A 220 12.86 -17.58 -5.81
C ASN A 220 13.54 -17.32 -4.47
N MET A 221 14.64 -18.02 -4.22
CA MET A 221 15.48 -17.72 -3.07
C MET A 221 16.01 -16.28 -3.16
N PRO A 222 16.03 -15.50 -2.06
CA PRO A 222 16.65 -14.18 -2.06
C PRO A 222 18.14 -14.27 -2.41
N PRO A 223 18.73 -13.20 -2.98
CA PRO A 223 20.16 -13.14 -3.23
C PRO A 223 20.98 -13.42 -1.97
N ASP A 224 22.03 -14.23 -2.12
CA ASP A 224 22.94 -14.59 -1.04
C ASP A 224 24.15 -13.65 -0.99
N THR A 225 23.91 -12.34 -0.94
CA THR A 225 24.98 -11.34 -0.91
C THR A 225 25.38 -11.02 0.52
N PHE A 226 26.67 -10.78 0.74
CA PHE A 226 27.20 -10.39 2.04
C PHE A 226 26.97 -8.90 2.29
N ASP A 227 26.49 -8.56 3.49
CA ASP A 227 26.40 -7.18 3.97
C ASP A 227 27.63 -6.85 4.82
N PRO A 228 28.51 -5.94 4.38
CA PRO A 228 29.73 -5.61 5.11
C PRO A 228 29.47 -4.87 6.43
N ILE A 229 28.31 -4.23 6.59
CA ILE A 229 27.95 -3.50 7.80
C ILE A 229 27.44 -4.48 8.86
N LEU A 230 26.59 -5.43 8.44
CA LEU A 230 26.02 -6.44 9.34
C LEU A 230 26.95 -7.65 9.57
N GLY A 231 27.99 -7.80 8.76
CA GLY A 231 28.96 -8.90 8.87
C GLY A 231 28.36 -10.29 8.57
N ARG A 232 27.25 -10.34 7.83
CA ARG A 232 26.46 -11.54 7.53
C ARG A 232 25.77 -11.42 6.17
N LYS A 233 25.16 -12.51 5.72
CA LYS A 233 24.37 -12.54 4.48
C LYS A 233 23.09 -11.72 4.63
N ILE A 234 22.71 -10.93 3.62
CA ILE A 234 21.52 -10.06 3.67
C ILE A 234 20.22 -10.83 3.94
N ARG A 235 20.15 -12.09 3.52
CA ARG A 235 18.98 -12.97 3.70
C ARG A 235 18.90 -13.61 5.08
N THR A 236 19.84 -13.30 5.98
CA THR A 236 19.86 -13.79 7.35
C THR A 236 19.57 -12.65 8.32
N GLY A 237 18.85 -12.95 9.40
CA GLY A 237 18.41 -11.96 10.39
C GLY A 237 17.40 -12.57 11.38
N TYR A 238 16.92 -11.76 12.32
CA TYR A 238 15.87 -12.15 13.27
C TYR A 238 14.50 -11.83 12.71
N GLU A 239 14.38 -10.69 12.01
CA GLU A 239 13.14 -10.23 11.42
C GLU A 239 13.32 -9.81 9.97
N PHE A 240 12.24 -9.93 9.19
CA PHE A 240 12.22 -9.52 7.79
C PHE A 240 11.04 -8.61 7.50
N GLN A 241 11.30 -7.55 6.76
CA GLN A 241 10.29 -6.66 6.20
C GLN A 241 10.31 -6.75 4.68
N LEU A 242 9.13 -6.76 4.06
CA LEU A 242 8.99 -6.78 2.61
C LEU A 242 8.38 -5.47 2.10
N ARG A 243 8.85 -5.04 0.93
CA ARG A 243 8.27 -3.95 0.15
C ARG A 243 7.88 -4.48 -1.22
N LEU A 244 6.64 -4.23 -1.61
CA LEU A 244 6.08 -4.58 -2.92
C LEU A 244 5.84 -3.30 -3.69
N GLU A 245 6.61 -3.04 -4.74
CA GLU A 245 6.39 -1.91 -5.65
C GLU A 245 5.75 -2.46 -6.94
N LEU A 246 4.47 -2.21 -7.13
CA LEU A 246 3.65 -2.85 -8.15
C LEU A 246 3.01 -1.80 -9.08
N SER A 247 2.87 -2.15 -10.36
CA SER A 247 2.28 -1.33 -11.42
C SER A 247 1.27 -2.16 -12.20
N GLY A 248 0.01 -1.72 -12.21
CA GLY A 248 -1.14 -2.42 -12.78
C GLY A 248 -2.16 -2.85 -11.73
N TYR A 249 -3.21 -3.54 -12.18
CA TYR A 249 -4.37 -3.86 -11.34
C TYR A 249 -4.36 -5.31 -10.85
N ALA A 250 -4.35 -5.48 -9.53
CA ALA A 250 -4.56 -6.75 -8.85
C ALA A 250 -4.95 -6.53 -7.38
N ASN A 251 -5.66 -7.50 -6.80
CA ASN A 251 -5.94 -7.56 -5.37
C ASN A 251 -4.95 -8.52 -4.68
N LEU A 252 -4.16 -8.01 -3.74
CA LEU A 252 -3.31 -8.83 -2.87
C LEU A 252 -4.16 -9.46 -1.76
N ARG A 253 -4.40 -10.78 -1.84
CA ARG A 253 -5.19 -11.50 -0.82
C ARG A 253 -4.35 -11.95 0.35
N GLN A 254 -3.13 -12.40 0.08
CA GLN A 254 -2.26 -12.96 1.10
C GLN A 254 -0.81 -12.91 0.66
N LEU A 255 0.05 -12.52 1.59
CA LEU A 255 1.50 -12.67 1.53
C LEU A 255 1.91 -13.72 2.56
N ARG A 256 2.69 -14.73 2.14
CA ARG A 256 3.27 -15.73 3.04
C ARG A 256 4.79 -15.70 2.90
N ILE A 257 5.48 -15.52 4.01
CA ILE A 257 6.94 -15.52 4.07
C ILE A 257 7.38 -16.86 4.67
N TYR A 258 8.42 -17.47 4.11
CA TYR A 258 9.02 -18.70 4.58
C TYR A 258 10.48 -18.43 4.92
N ALA A 259 10.83 -18.66 6.18
CA ALA A 259 12.20 -18.63 6.69
C ALA A 259 12.49 -19.93 7.43
N LEU A 260 13.76 -20.30 7.52
CA LEU A 260 14.25 -21.44 8.29
C LEU A 260 15.11 -20.94 9.43
N ASP A 261 15.06 -21.62 10.56
CA ASP A 261 15.97 -21.33 11.67
C ASP A 261 17.40 -21.74 11.27
N GLU A 262 18.37 -20.86 11.54
CA GLU A 262 19.78 -21.05 11.27
C GLU A 262 20.56 -20.64 12.53
N PRO A 263 21.59 -21.39 12.97
CA PRO A 263 22.39 -20.96 14.10
C PRO A 263 23.13 -19.67 13.75
N GLU A 264 23.11 -18.70 14.65
CA GLU A 264 23.92 -17.48 14.52
C GLU A 264 25.41 -17.84 14.59
N SER A 265 26.16 -17.52 13.53
CA SER A 265 27.61 -17.70 13.54
C SER A 265 28.26 -16.54 14.30
N LEU A 266 28.70 -16.80 15.53
CA LEU A 266 29.43 -15.83 16.36
C LEU A 266 30.86 -15.55 15.86
N SER A 267 31.28 -16.17 14.76
CA SER A 267 32.60 -16.00 14.16
C SER A 267 32.47 -15.28 12.82
N PRO A 268 33.24 -14.20 12.55
CA PRO A 268 33.24 -13.59 11.24
C PRO A 268 33.66 -14.64 10.21
N GLU A 269 32.81 -14.87 9.20
CA GLU A 269 33.19 -15.67 8.03
C GLU A 269 34.46 -15.03 7.45
N ARG A 270 35.62 -15.66 7.68
CA ARG A 270 36.85 -15.24 7.02
C ARG A 270 36.60 -15.38 5.53
N ASN A 271 36.72 -14.27 4.81
CA ASN A 271 36.84 -14.26 3.36
C ASN A 271 37.85 -15.35 2.97
N ALA A 272 37.36 -16.46 2.43
CA ALA A 272 38.22 -17.43 1.76
C ALA A 272 38.71 -16.77 0.46
N PRO A 273 40.01 -16.84 0.15
CA PRO A 273 40.62 -16.19 -1.01
C PRO A 273 40.06 -16.68 -2.35
#